data_AF-A0A537W7E2-F1
#
_entry.id   AF-A0A537W7E2-F1
#
_cell.length_a   1.000
_cell.length_b   1.000
_cell.length_c   1.000
_cell.angle_alpha   90.00
_cell.angle_beta   90.00
_cell.angle_gamma   90.00
#
_symmetry.space_group_name_H-M   'P 1'
#
loop_
_entity.id
_entity.type
_entity.pdbx_description
1 polymer ?
#
loop_
_entity_poly.entity_id
_entity_poly.type
_entity_poly.pdbx_seq_one_letter_code
_entity_poly.pdbx_strand_id
1 'polypeptide(L)'
;MRLAAMTLSALCAVALGACGDTLQTKPIPHGALESMVISPFPVYWAGGSFRRLPITDATHDPSGSYSVQYGNCLQGGQGVCVAPLRIVTSPDNSFLPGGAAPGPAKLLRGVPAVLARGGRTIVIATGSVIVDIYATTAGLAEAAARTVVPINAPGTPQGPLPARLPDSGFGSKPLPSQTPATLGPLR
;
A
#
# COMPACT_ATOMS: atom_id res chain seq x y z
N MET A 1 56.34 13.27 12.82
CA MET A 1 55.43 12.09 12.87
C MET A 1 54.20 12.40 13.73
N ARG A 2 53.22 13.19 13.23
CA ARG A 2 51.94 13.43 13.95
C ARG A 2 50.71 13.61 13.03
N LEU A 3 50.89 13.66 11.71
CA LEU A 3 49.79 13.86 10.76
C LEU A 3 49.07 12.58 10.29
N ALA A 4 49.63 11.39 10.55
CA ALA A 4 49.04 10.12 10.09
C ALA A 4 47.91 9.60 10.99
N ALA A 5 47.77 10.12 12.21
CA ALA A 5 46.83 9.59 13.20
C ALA A 5 45.42 10.22 13.13
N MET A 6 45.26 11.37 12.46
CA MET A 6 43.95 12.05 12.40
C MET A 6 43.09 11.63 11.19
N THR A 7 43.68 11.07 10.14
CA THR A 7 42.93 10.61 8.96
C THR A 7 42.24 9.26 9.18
N LEU A 8 42.75 8.42 10.09
CA LEU A 8 42.17 7.09 10.34
C LEU A 8 40.86 7.14 11.14
N SER A 9 40.73 8.10 12.07
CA SER A 9 39.55 8.20 12.93
C SER A 9 38.31 8.74 12.21
N ALA A 10 38.50 9.54 11.15
CA ALA A 10 37.40 10.06 10.35
C ALA A 10 36.76 8.99 9.45
N LEU A 11 37.53 8.00 8.98
CA LEU A 11 36.99 6.91 8.15
C LEU A 11 36.08 5.95 8.94
N CYS A 12 36.37 5.69 10.21
CA CYS A 12 35.56 4.78 11.04
C CYS A 12 34.18 5.36 11.41
N ALA A 13 34.04 6.68 11.46
CA ALA A 13 32.75 7.31 11.79
C ALA A 13 31.75 7.24 10.62
N VAL A 14 32.21 7.21 9.37
CA VAL A 14 31.35 7.11 8.18
C VAL A 14 30.84 5.67 7.98
N ALA A 15 31.61 4.67 8.41
CA ALA A 15 31.21 3.26 8.29
C ALA A 15 30.07 2.85 9.24
N LEU A 16 29.93 3.51 10.40
CA LEU A 16 28.91 3.17 11.40
C LEU A 16 27.52 3.78 11.10
N GLY A 17 27.43 4.76 10.20
CA GLY A 17 26.16 5.37 9.79
C GLY A 17 25.36 4.55 8.76
N ALA A 18 25.98 3.53 8.14
CA ALA A 18 25.39 2.78 7.03
C ALA A 18 24.52 1.58 7.47
N CYS A 19 24.43 1.30 8.77
CA CYS A 19 23.65 0.15 9.28
C CYS A 19 22.14 0.43 9.43
N GLY A 20 21.65 1.62 9.07
CA GLY A 20 20.23 2.00 9.17
C GLY A 20 19.35 1.66 7.97
N ASP A 21 19.93 1.30 6.82
CA ASP A 21 19.21 1.24 5.53
C ASP A 21 18.69 -0.15 5.13
N THR A 22 18.83 -1.17 5.97
CA THR A 22 18.33 -2.53 5.66
C THR A 22 16.91 -2.74 6.17
N LEU A 23 16.03 -1.76 5.93
CA LEU A 23 14.61 -1.91 6.16
C LEU A 23 14.01 -2.73 5.00
N GLN A 24 13.87 -4.03 5.23
CA GLN A 24 13.18 -5.02 4.39
C GLN A 24 13.80 -5.27 3.00
N THR A 25 14.92 -6.01 2.97
CA THR A 25 15.54 -6.61 1.77
C THR A 25 15.20 -8.08 1.57
N LYS A 26 14.32 -8.66 2.40
CA LYS A 26 13.95 -10.08 2.29
C LYS A 26 13.17 -10.32 0.99
N PRO A 27 13.41 -11.44 0.29
CA PRO A 27 12.57 -11.86 -0.83
C PRO A 27 11.10 -11.89 -0.41
N ILE A 28 10.22 -11.45 -1.32
CA ILE A 28 8.78 -11.56 -1.12
C ILE A 28 8.45 -13.04 -0.85
N PRO A 29 7.64 -13.37 0.17
CA PRO A 29 7.22 -14.74 0.41
C PRO A 29 6.57 -15.35 -0.86
N HIS A 30 6.90 -16.60 -1.18
CA HIS A 30 6.45 -17.25 -2.42
C HIS A 30 4.91 -17.22 -2.62
N GLY A 31 4.12 -17.24 -1.53
CA GLY A 31 2.66 -17.18 -1.57
C GLY A 31 2.04 -15.78 -1.48
N ALA A 32 2.84 -14.71 -1.42
CA ALA A 32 2.33 -13.38 -1.11
C ALA A 32 1.35 -12.85 -2.18
N LEU A 33 1.62 -13.13 -3.46
CA LEU A 33 0.73 -12.76 -4.56
C LEU A 33 -0.39 -13.78 -4.78
N GLU A 34 -0.22 -15.05 -4.37
CA GLU A 34 -1.21 -16.11 -4.58
C GLU A 34 -2.55 -15.75 -3.91
N SER A 35 -2.49 -15.25 -2.68
CA SER A 35 -3.68 -14.78 -1.94
C SER A 35 -4.46 -13.69 -2.69
N MET A 36 -3.78 -12.82 -3.44
CA MET A 36 -4.39 -11.74 -4.21
C MET A 36 -5.05 -12.28 -5.48
N VAL A 37 -4.45 -13.30 -6.10
CA VAL A 37 -4.99 -13.96 -7.29
C VAL A 37 -6.31 -14.68 -6.98
N ILE A 38 -6.44 -15.28 -5.79
CA ILE A 38 -7.65 -16.01 -5.37
C ILE A 38 -8.64 -15.14 -4.58
N SER A 39 -8.40 -13.82 -4.48
CA SER A 39 -9.26 -12.90 -3.73
C SER A 39 -10.69 -12.87 -4.31
N PRO A 40 -11.74 -12.76 -3.46
CA PRO A 40 -13.14 -12.71 -3.90
C PRO A 40 -13.54 -11.39 -4.58
N PHE A 41 -12.67 -10.39 -4.61
CA PHE A 41 -12.88 -9.11 -5.29
C PHE A 41 -11.62 -8.68 -6.05
N PRO A 42 -11.72 -7.76 -7.03
CA PRO A 42 -10.56 -7.32 -7.80
C PRO A 42 -9.49 -6.67 -6.90
N VAL A 43 -8.25 -7.20 -6.90
CA VAL A 43 -7.11 -6.64 -6.15
C VAL A 43 -6.20 -5.88 -7.10
N TYR A 44 -5.99 -4.59 -6.87
CA TYR A 44 -5.23 -3.71 -7.76
C TYR A 44 -3.74 -3.69 -7.43
N TRP A 45 -2.92 -3.70 -8.48
CA TRP A 45 -1.46 -3.65 -8.42
C TRP A 45 -0.90 -2.95 -9.66
N ALA A 46 0.41 -2.67 -9.68
CA ALA A 46 1.11 -2.01 -10.78
C ALA A 46 2.04 -2.96 -11.57
N GLY A 47 1.85 -4.28 -11.42
CA GLY A 47 2.69 -5.33 -12.00
C GLY A 47 3.85 -5.75 -11.10
N GLY A 48 4.72 -6.66 -11.58
CA GLY A 48 5.84 -7.18 -10.77
C GLY A 48 6.93 -6.16 -10.43
N SER A 49 6.97 -5.03 -11.15
CA SER A 49 7.77 -3.86 -10.79
C SER A 49 7.12 -2.60 -11.35
N PHE A 50 7.35 -1.46 -10.70
CA PHE A 50 6.81 -0.18 -11.15
C PHE A 50 7.86 0.92 -11.08
N ARG A 51 8.13 1.60 -12.20
CA ARG A 51 9.16 2.66 -12.26
C ARG A 51 10.53 2.23 -11.72
N ARG A 52 10.92 0.96 -11.98
CA ARG A 52 12.14 0.28 -11.48
C ARG A 52 12.13 -0.05 -9.98
N LEU A 53 11.00 0.09 -9.31
CA LEU A 53 10.79 -0.37 -7.95
C LEU A 53 10.24 -1.80 -8.03
N PRO A 54 10.99 -2.83 -7.59
CA PRO A 54 10.44 -4.18 -7.49
C PRO A 54 9.38 -4.23 -6.38
N ILE A 55 8.48 -5.21 -6.43
CA ILE A 55 7.68 -5.53 -5.25
C ILE A 55 8.62 -5.96 -4.12
N THR A 56 8.36 -5.48 -2.90
CA THR A 56 9.13 -5.80 -1.70
C THR A 56 8.27 -6.41 -0.60
N ASP A 57 6.95 -6.24 -0.71
CA ASP A 57 6.00 -6.87 0.19
C ASP A 57 4.63 -7.00 -0.47
N ALA A 58 3.90 -8.03 -0.04
CA ALA A 58 2.53 -8.28 -0.46
C ALA A 58 1.79 -8.96 0.70
N THR A 59 0.76 -8.31 1.23
CA THR A 59 0.10 -8.75 2.46
C THR A 59 -1.42 -8.69 2.35
N HIS A 60 -2.08 -9.53 3.14
CA HIS A 60 -3.50 -9.50 3.40
C HIS A 60 -3.68 -9.28 4.90
N ASP A 61 -4.39 -8.23 5.28
CA ASP A 61 -4.61 -7.90 6.68
C ASP A 61 -5.96 -8.40 7.21
N PRO A 62 -6.16 -8.48 8.54
CA PRO A 62 -7.42 -8.95 9.12
C PRO A 62 -8.64 -8.07 8.81
N SER A 63 -8.46 -6.86 8.26
CA SER A 63 -9.57 -6.03 7.79
C SER A 63 -10.11 -6.46 6.42
N GLY A 64 -9.48 -7.46 5.80
CA GLY A 64 -9.81 -7.93 4.46
C GLY A 64 -9.12 -7.14 3.36
N SER A 65 -8.17 -6.24 3.71
CA SER A 65 -7.47 -5.41 2.73
C SER A 65 -6.21 -6.11 2.25
N TYR A 66 -5.89 -5.93 0.96
CA TYR A 66 -4.68 -6.43 0.33
C TYR A 66 -3.74 -5.27 0.04
N SER A 67 -2.46 -5.40 0.40
CA SER A 67 -1.45 -4.37 0.13
C SER A 67 -0.29 -4.92 -0.70
N VAL A 68 0.14 -4.16 -1.71
CA VAL A 68 1.38 -4.40 -2.48
C VAL A 68 2.31 -3.22 -2.30
N GLN A 69 3.54 -3.48 -1.84
CA GLN A 69 4.58 -2.48 -1.62
C GLN A 69 5.68 -2.59 -2.67
N TYR A 70 6.19 -1.45 -3.13
CA TYR A 70 7.22 -1.35 -4.16
C TYR A 70 8.42 -0.54 -3.66
N GLY A 71 9.60 -1.15 -3.76
CA GLY A 71 10.87 -0.58 -3.31
C GLY A 71 11.14 -0.79 -1.82
N ASN A 72 12.40 -0.60 -1.42
CA ASN A 72 12.84 -0.80 -0.04
C ASN A 72 12.17 0.23 0.89
N CYS A 73 11.94 -0.17 2.14
CA CYS A 73 11.39 0.74 3.14
C CYS A 73 12.37 1.92 3.36
N LEU A 74 11.88 3.14 3.22
CA LEU A 74 12.69 4.36 3.39
C LEU A 74 12.73 4.83 4.85
N GLN A 75 11.70 4.47 5.61
CA GLN A 75 11.60 4.74 7.02
C GLN A 75 10.92 3.54 7.67
N GLY A 76 11.45 3.09 8.81
CA GLY A 76 10.85 1.97 9.53
C GLY A 76 11.37 1.74 10.94
N GLY A 77 10.63 0.88 11.65
CA GLY A 77 10.77 0.52 13.07
C GLY A 77 9.88 -0.70 13.37
N GLN A 78 9.54 -0.98 14.64
CA GLN A 78 8.67 -2.10 15.01
C GLN A 78 7.33 -2.08 14.24
N GLY A 79 7.24 -2.82 13.13
CA GLY A 79 6.01 -3.01 12.35
C GLY A 79 5.59 -1.85 11.43
N VAL A 80 6.41 -0.82 11.23
CA VAL A 80 6.04 0.31 10.35
C VAL A 80 7.07 0.42 9.23
N CYS A 81 6.62 0.33 7.98
CA CYS A 81 7.42 0.57 6.78
C CYS A 81 6.77 1.67 5.93
N VAL A 82 7.55 2.69 5.56
CA VAL A 82 7.18 3.68 4.56
C VAL A 82 7.89 3.32 3.26
N ALA A 83 7.21 2.57 2.40
CA ALA A 83 7.71 2.25 1.06
C ALA A 83 7.57 3.43 0.09
N PRO A 84 8.41 3.51 -0.96
CA PRO A 84 8.28 4.49 -2.04
C PRO A 84 6.87 4.54 -2.66
N LEU A 85 6.28 3.36 -2.87
CA LEU A 85 4.91 3.20 -3.33
C LEU A 85 4.26 2.02 -2.60
N ARG A 86 3.04 2.23 -2.12
CA ARG A 86 2.16 1.19 -1.57
C ARG A 86 0.78 1.35 -2.17
N ILE A 87 0.26 0.26 -2.73
CA ILE A 87 -1.11 0.16 -3.22
C ILE A 87 -1.86 -0.71 -2.22
N VAL A 88 -3.02 -0.25 -1.77
CA VAL A 88 -3.92 -1.01 -0.90
C VAL A 88 -5.24 -1.13 -1.64
N THR A 89 -5.77 -2.35 -1.73
CA THR A 89 -7.11 -2.60 -2.22
C THR A 89 -7.94 -3.16 -1.08
N SER A 90 -9.04 -2.49 -0.82
CA SER A 90 -9.89 -2.74 0.33
C SER A 90 -11.35 -2.83 -0.13
N PRO A 91 -12.25 -3.49 0.60
CA PRO A 91 -13.67 -3.52 0.25
C PRO A 91 -14.30 -2.11 0.14
N ASP A 92 -15.34 -1.97 -0.68
CA ASP A 92 -16.01 -0.73 -1.16
C ASP A 92 -16.32 0.42 -0.17
N ASN A 93 -16.33 0.17 1.14
CA ASN A 93 -16.55 1.17 2.18
C ASN A 93 -15.66 0.96 3.42
N SER A 94 -14.58 0.20 3.26
CA SER A 94 -13.50 0.11 4.23
C SER A 94 -12.78 1.46 4.38
N PHE A 95 -11.92 1.58 5.40
CA PHE A 95 -11.29 2.83 5.85
C PHE A 95 -10.90 3.78 4.70
N LEU A 96 -11.50 4.97 4.66
CA LEU A 96 -11.15 6.05 3.74
C LEU A 96 -10.17 7.03 4.41
N PRO A 97 -8.93 7.16 3.91
CA PRO A 97 -8.00 8.17 4.40
C PRO A 97 -8.59 9.59 4.23
N GLY A 98 -8.93 10.25 5.33
CA GLY A 98 -9.60 11.56 5.34
C GLY A 98 -11.08 11.53 5.74
N GLY A 99 -11.65 10.33 5.96
CA GLY A 99 -13.05 10.16 6.36
C GLY A 99 -14.05 10.49 5.25
N ALA A 100 -15.32 10.63 5.61
CA ALA A 100 -16.40 11.00 4.68
C ALA A 100 -16.40 12.51 4.32
N ALA A 101 -15.42 13.27 4.80
CA ALA A 101 -15.34 14.71 4.54
C ALA A 101 -15.04 14.95 3.04
N PRO A 102 -15.74 15.90 2.38
CA PRO A 102 -15.44 16.26 1.01
C PRO A 102 -13.99 16.75 0.88
N GLY A 103 -13.20 16.06 0.06
CA GLY A 103 -11.84 16.46 -0.31
C GLY A 103 -11.75 16.89 -1.77
N PRO A 104 -10.62 17.47 -2.20
CA PRO A 104 -10.40 17.75 -3.61
C PRO A 104 -10.46 16.44 -4.41
N ALA A 105 -11.42 16.37 -5.34
CA ALA A 105 -11.65 15.24 -6.20
C ALA A 105 -11.16 15.53 -7.63
N LYS A 106 -10.57 14.52 -8.27
CA LYS A 106 -10.15 14.56 -9.68
C LYS A 106 -10.73 13.33 -10.38
N LEU A 107 -11.17 13.49 -11.62
CA LEU A 107 -11.49 12.33 -12.44
C LEU A 107 -10.20 11.61 -12.85
N LEU A 108 -10.07 10.35 -12.44
CA LEU A 108 -9.00 9.46 -12.87
C LEU A 108 -9.64 8.27 -13.59
N ARG A 109 -9.31 8.11 -14.87
CA ARG A 109 -9.75 6.96 -15.68
C ARG A 109 -11.28 6.78 -15.67
N GLY A 110 -12.04 7.88 -15.61
CA GLY A 110 -13.49 7.87 -15.64
C GLY A 110 -14.19 7.81 -14.27
N VAL A 111 -13.44 7.67 -13.16
CA VAL A 111 -14.02 7.64 -11.80
C VAL A 111 -13.51 8.79 -10.94
N PRO A 112 -14.32 9.31 -9.99
CA PRO A 112 -13.84 10.27 -9.01
C PRO A 112 -12.76 9.66 -8.10
N ALA A 113 -11.65 10.36 -7.94
CA ALA A 113 -10.59 10.02 -7.01
C ALA A 113 -10.34 11.18 -6.05
N VAL A 114 -10.16 10.87 -4.76
CA VAL A 114 -9.84 11.85 -3.72
C VAL A 114 -8.34 12.00 -3.61
N LEU A 115 -7.86 13.23 -3.55
CA LEU A 115 -6.44 13.54 -3.40
C LEU A 115 -6.19 14.05 -1.98
N ALA A 116 -5.17 13.47 -1.32
CA ALA A 116 -4.73 13.89 0.01
C ALA A 116 -3.22 14.07 0.06
N ARG A 117 -2.73 14.72 1.13
CA ARG A 117 -1.29 14.93 1.40
C ARG A 117 -0.52 15.58 0.23
N GLY A 118 -1.16 16.52 -0.48
CA GLY A 118 -0.59 17.18 -1.65
C GLY A 118 -0.51 16.28 -2.89
N GLY A 119 -1.40 15.30 -3.02
CA GLY A 119 -1.45 14.35 -4.15
C GLY A 119 -0.57 13.11 -3.97
N ARG A 120 0.13 12.98 -2.84
CA ARG A 120 0.90 11.78 -2.47
C ARG A 120 0.05 10.61 -2.01
N THR A 121 -1.21 10.88 -1.67
CA THR A 121 -2.22 9.88 -1.39
C THR A 121 -3.38 10.07 -2.35
N ILE A 122 -3.74 9.02 -3.07
CA ILE A 122 -4.88 9.01 -3.99
C ILE A 122 -5.80 7.86 -3.59
N VAL A 123 -7.08 8.15 -3.41
CA VAL A 123 -8.12 7.17 -3.07
C VAL A 123 -9.07 7.05 -4.24
N ILE A 124 -9.26 5.84 -4.77
CA ILE A 124 -10.08 5.58 -5.95
C ILE A 124 -11.16 4.57 -5.60
N ALA A 125 -12.42 4.99 -5.63
CA ALA A 125 -13.54 4.07 -5.47
C ALA A 125 -13.93 3.52 -6.86
N THR A 126 -13.79 2.21 -7.06
CA THR A 126 -14.01 1.56 -8.37
C THR A 126 -14.58 0.16 -8.19
N GLY A 127 -15.62 -0.19 -8.96
CA GLY A 127 -16.31 -1.46 -8.78
C GLY A 127 -16.76 -1.65 -7.32
N SER A 128 -16.47 -2.82 -6.75
CA SER A 128 -16.76 -3.18 -5.35
C SER A 128 -15.60 -2.92 -4.38
N VAL A 129 -14.64 -2.04 -4.73
CA VAL A 129 -13.44 -1.82 -3.91
C VAL A 129 -13.06 -0.34 -3.81
N ILE A 130 -12.24 -0.05 -2.81
CA ILE A 130 -11.46 1.18 -2.67
C ILE A 130 -10.00 0.84 -2.94
N VAL A 131 -9.34 1.65 -3.76
CA VAL A 131 -7.90 1.56 -4.03
C VAL A 131 -7.19 2.78 -3.46
N ASP A 132 -6.42 2.59 -2.40
CA ASP A 132 -5.56 3.61 -1.82
C ASP A 132 -4.14 3.49 -2.38
N ILE A 133 -3.62 4.61 -2.85
CA ILE A 133 -2.28 4.71 -3.41
C ILE A 133 -1.50 5.69 -2.56
N TYR A 134 -0.52 5.18 -1.82
CA TYR A 134 0.41 5.96 -1.02
C TYR A 134 1.76 6.00 -1.73
N ALA A 135 2.29 7.20 -1.97
CA ALA A 135 3.62 7.34 -2.55
C ALA A 135 4.42 8.46 -1.88
N THR A 136 5.74 8.41 -2.04
CA THR A 136 6.63 9.47 -1.55
C THR A 136 6.49 10.77 -2.32
N THR A 137 6.03 10.72 -3.57
CA THR A 137 5.82 11.89 -4.44
C THR A 137 4.46 11.83 -5.12
N ALA A 138 3.88 13.00 -5.40
CA ALA A 138 2.59 13.10 -6.09
C ALA A 138 2.66 12.54 -7.52
N GLY A 139 3.78 12.74 -8.21
CA GLY A 139 3.99 12.17 -9.55
C GLY A 139 4.03 10.64 -9.56
N LEU A 140 4.61 10.02 -8.54
CA LEU A 140 4.61 8.56 -8.41
C LEU A 140 3.20 8.02 -8.11
N ALA A 141 2.46 8.67 -7.22
CA ALA A 141 1.06 8.32 -6.94
C ALA A 141 0.18 8.46 -8.18
N GLU A 142 0.28 9.57 -8.92
CA GLU A 142 -0.50 9.79 -10.13
C GLU A 142 -0.14 8.79 -11.24
N ALA A 143 1.15 8.48 -11.41
CA ALA A 143 1.58 7.49 -12.38
C ALA A 143 1.02 6.10 -12.04
N ALA A 144 1.05 5.71 -10.76
CA ALA A 144 0.46 4.45 -10.30
C ALA A 144 -1.06 4.45 -10.53
N ALA A 145 -1.77 5.50 -10.11
CA ALA A 145 -3.22 5.63 -10.30
C ALA A 145 -3.67 5.48 -11.75
N ARG A 146 -2.85 5.97 -12.69
CA ARG A 146 -3.10 5.83 -14.13
C ARG A 146 -2.89 4.43 -14.67
N THR A 147 -2.10 3.58 -14.01
CA THR A 147 -1.61 2.33 -14.59
C THR A 147 -1.98 1.07 -13.80
N VAL A 148 -2.44 1.22 -12.56
CA VAL A 148 -2.88 0.07 -11.76
C VAL A 148 -3.98 -0.72 -12.48
N VAL A 149 -3.89 -2.04 -12.39
CA VAL A 149 -4.88 -2.97 -12.94
C VAL A 149 -5.22 -4.01 -11.88
N PRO A 150 -6.36 -4.69 -11.98
CA PRO A 150 -6.60 -5.86 -11.14
C PRO A 150 -5.64 -7.01 -11.49
N ILE A 151 -5.14 -7.73 -10.49
CA ILE A 151 -4.30 -8.92 -10.68
C ILE A 151 -5.12 -10.17 -11.02
N ASN A 152 -6.35 -10.23 -10.50
CA ASN A 152 -7.26 -11.37 -10.56
C ASN A 152 -8.48 -11.13 -11.45
N ALA A 153 -8.48 -10.07 -12.26
CA ALA A 153 -9.55 -9.75 -13.19
C ALA A 153 -8.99 -9.07 -14.45
N PRO A 154 -9.76 -8.97 -15.55
CA PRO A 154 -9.36 -8.22 -16.72
C PRO A 154 -9.18 -6.73 -16.40
N GLY A 155 -8.11 -6.14 -16.95
CA GLY A 155 -7.89 -4.71 -16.90
C GLY A 155 -6.72 -4.30 -17.78
N THR A 156 -6.76 -3.07 -18.27
CA THR A 156 -5.67 -2.50 -19.09
C THR A 156 -5.10 -1.26 -18.40
N PRO A 157 -3.76 -1.11 -18.35
CA PRO A 157 -3.15 0.12 -17.87
C PRO A 157 -3.70 1.31 -18.67
N GLN A 158 -4.01 2.42 -17.98
CA GLN A 158 -4.61 3.64 -18.55
C GLN A 158 -6.03 3.48 -19.13
N GLY A 159 -6.54 2.26 -19.28
CA GLY A 159 -7.94 2.01 -19.65
C GLY A 159 -8.91 2.49 -18.57
N PRO A 160 -10.21 2.64 -18.89
CA PRO A 160 -11.20 3.10 -17.91
C PRO A 160 -11.25 2.18 -16.69
N LEU A 161 -11.53 2.77 -15.52
CA LEU A 161 -11.85 2.03 -14.31
C LEU A 161 -13.36 1.74 -14.26
N PRO A 162 -13.78 0.58 -13.75
CA PRO A 162 -15.20 0.32 -13.49
C PRO A 162 -15.82 1.40 -12.61
N ALA A 163 -17.04 1.81 -12.94
CA ALA A 163 -17.81 2.71 -12.07
C ALA A 163 -17.96 2.09 -10.67
N ARG A 164 -18.00 2.94 -9.64
CA ARG A 164 -18.22 2.50 -8.26
C ARG A 164 -19.59 1.83 -8.14
N LEU A 165 -19.63 0.66 -7.52
CA LEU A 165 -20.87 0.00 -7.13
C LEU A 165 -21.45 0.63 -5.84
N PRO A 166 -22.74 0.42 -5.56
CA PRO A 166 -23.33 0.83 -4.30
C PRO A 166 -22.59 0.25 -3.08
N ASP A 167 -22.60 1.00 -1.98
CA ASP A 167 -22.01 0.61 -0.70
C ASP A 167 -22.64 -0.68 -0.14
N SER A 168 -21.80 -1.68 0.17
CA SER A 168 -22.17 -3.00 0.69
C SER A 168 -22.43 -3.05 2.20
N GLY A 169 -22.10 -2.00 2.94
CA GLY A 169 -22.12 -1.99 4.40
C GLY A 169 -20.96 -2.75 5.05
N PHE A 170 -19.90 -3.11 4.31
CA PHE A 170 -18.75 -3.86 4.84
C PHE A 170 -18.11 -3.20 6.07
N GLY A 171 -17.80 -1.90 6.04
CA GLY A 171 -17.24 -1.13 7.15
C GLY A 171 -18.16 -0.98 8.37
N SER A 172 -19.44 -1.35 8.26
CA SER A 172 -20.38 -1.36 9.39
C SER A 172 -20.42 -2.72 10.11
N LYS A 173 -19.80 -3.77 9.56
CA LYS A 173 -19.71 -5.08 10.18
C LYS A 173 -18.46 -5.14 11.07
N PRO A 174 -18.60 -5.49 12.37
CA PRO A 174 -17.44 -5.66 13.24
C PRO A 174 -16.49 -6.72 12.68
N LEU A 175 -15.19 -6.49 12.78
CA LEU A 175 -14.19 -7.52 12.51
C LEU A 175 -14.34 -8.66 13.53
N PRO A 176 -13.95 -9.90 13.19
CA PRO A 176 -13.95 -11.00 14.16
C PRO A 176 -13.17 -10.67 15.44
N SER A 177 -12.06 -9.94 15.32
CA SER A 177 -11.26 -9.46 16.45
C SER A 177 -11.94 -8.40 17.32
N GLN A 178 -13.00 -7.76 16.81
CA GLN A 178 -13.79 -6.75 17.51
C GLN A 178 -15.06 -7.34 18.14
N THR A 179 -15.36 -8.62 17.87
CA THR A 179 -16.48 -9.32 18.49
C THR A 179 -15.96 -10.05 19.73
N PRO A 180 -16.46 -9.75 20.94
CA PRO A 180 -16.05 -10.47 22.14
C PRO A 180 -16.25 -11.97 21.96
N ALA A 181 -15.27 -12.79 22.36
CA ALA A 181 -15.46 -14.23 22.42
C ALA A 181 -16.61 -14.53 23.38
N THR A 182 -17.59 -15.32 22.93
CA THR A 182 -18.63 -15.85 23.80
C THR A 182 -17.99 -16.85 24.75
N LEU A 183 -17.50 -16.37 25.89
CA LEU A 183 -17.11 -17.22 27.00
C LEU A 183 -18.38 -17.88 27.55
N GLY A 184 -18.65 -19.11 27.12
CA GLY A 184 -19.63 -19.95 27.78
C GLY A 184 -19.17 -20.24 29.21
N PRO A 185 -20.09 -20.32 30.19
CA PRO A 185 -19.71 -20.73 31.55
C PRO A 185 -19.10 -22.14 31.48
N LEU A 186 -17.90 -22.29 32.04
CA LEU A 186 -17.32 -23.60 32.31
C LEU A 186 -18.28 -24.33 33.25
N ARG A 187 -18.80 -25.47 32.81
CA ARG A 187 -19.63 -26.37 33.63
C ARG A 187 -18.75 -27.30 34.44
#